data_AF-A0A210PK87-F1
#
_entry.id   AF-A0A210PK87-F1
#
_cell.length_a   1.000
_cell.length_b   1.000
_cell.length_c   1.000
_cell.angle_alpha   90.00
_cell.angle_beta   90.00
_cell.angle_gamma   90.00
#
_symmetry.space_group_name_H-M   'P 1'
#
loop_
_entity.id
_entity.type
_entity.pdbx_description
1 polymer ?
#
loop_
_entity_poly.entity_id
_entity_poly.type
_entity_poly.pdbx_seq_one_letter_code
_entity_poly.pdbx_strand_id
1 'polypeptide(L)'
;MEPYIERRDIMADETIDNISVVDVYDQAAGIGKEFEKLIEGYGVEAVTDLMPKVIKSLEQLETLAARYEKETNEISDLKFLIEKLEVEKNEKQQERLRYEEVRFQIS
;
A
#
# COMPACT_ATOMS: atom_id res chain seq x y z
N MET A 1 -19.91 14.43 -23.96
CA MET A 1 -18.86 14.05 -22.99
C MET A 1 -19.12 12.60 -22.68
N GLU A 2 -18.20 11.70 -23.05
CA GLU A 2 -18.42 10.26 -22.83
C GLU A 2 -18.52 9.94 -21.33
N PRO A 3 -19.42 9.04 -20.92
CA PRO A 3 -19.56 8.66 -19.53
C PRO A 3 -18.33 7.87 -19.07
N TYR A 4 -17.76 8.32 -17.95
CA TYR A 4 -16.65 7.64 -17.28
C TYR A 4 -17.05 6.19 -16.98
N ILE A 5 -16.27 5.26 -17.52
CA ILE A 5 -16.40 3.83 -17.29
C ILE A 5 -16.30 3.57 -15.78
N GLU A 6 -17.39 3.04 -15.20
CA GLU A 6 -17.39 2.45 -13.86
C GLU A 6 -16.26 1.42 -13.79
N ARG A 7 -15.22 1.75 -13.02
CA ARG A 7 -14.11 0.84 -12.76
C ARG A 7 -14.63 -0.24 -11.82
N ARG A 8 -15.23 -1.28 -12.42
CA ARG A 8 -15.65 -2.52 -11.79
C ARG A 8 -14.62 -3.01 -10.78
N ASP A 9 -15.08 -3.17 -9.55
CA ASP A 9 -14.72 -4.21 -8.60
C ASP A 9 -13.25 -4.66 -8.63
N ILE A 10 -12.41 -3.90 -7.94
CA ILE A 10 -11.26 -4.48 -7.24
C ILE A 10 -11.48 -4.19 -5.76
N MET A 11 -12.56 -4.77 -5.21
CA MET A 11 -12.48 -5.18 -3.81
C MET A 11 -11.57 -6.40 -3.80
N ALA A 12 -10.26 -6.13 -3.82
CA ALA A 12 -9.30 -7.06 -3.28
C ALA A 12 -9.76 -7.32 -1.84
N ASP A 13 -9.95 -8.59 -1.52
CA ASP A 13 -10.21 -9.15 -0.20
C ASP A 13 -9.77 -8.19 0.94
N GLU A 14 -10.74 -7.55 1.60
CA GLU A 14 -10.57 -6.59 2.71
C GLU A 14 -9.72 -7.18 3.88
N THR A 15 -9.38 -8.47 3.85
CA THR A 15 -8.53 -9.11 4.84
C THR A 15 -7.02 -9.07 4.53
N ILE A 16 -6.61 -8.70 3.31
CA ILE A 16 -5.18 -8.50 2.93
C ILE A 16 -4.83 -7.00 2.99
N ASP A 17 -5.56 -6.21 3.78
CA ASP A 17 -5.59 -4.78 3.51
C ASP A 17 -4.27 -4.05 3.78
N ASN A 18 -3.37 -4.55 4.64
CA ASN A 18 -2.04 -3.96 4.79
C ASN A 18 -1.05 -4.94 5.42
N ILE A 19 -0.48 -5.86 4.64
CA ILE A 19 0.66 -6.65 5.12
C ILE A 19 1.92 -5.77 5.11
N SER A 20 2.50 -5.55 6.28
CA SER A 20 3.76 -4.83 6.46
C SER A 20 4.94 -5.79 6.53
N VAL A 21 6.14 -5.24 6.35
CA VAL A 21 7.38 -5.99 6.59
C VAL A 21 7.46 -6.49 8.04
N VAL A 22 6.94 -5.71 8.99
CA VAL A 22 6.91 -6.08 10.43
C VAL A 22 6.05 -7.33 10.65
N ASP A 23 4.90 -7.42 9.99
CA ASP A 23 4.02 -8.60 10.11
C ASP A 23 4.71 -9.88 9.61
N VAL A 24 5.52 -9.77 8.55
CA VAL A 24 6.31 -10.90 8.03
C VAL A 24 7.36 -11.35 9.04
N TYR A 25 8.02 -10.41 9.73
CA TYR A 25 8.98 -10.75 10.80
C TYR A 25 8.31 -11.41 12.01
N ASP A 26 7.13 -10.95 12.42
CA ASP A 26 6.37 -11.56 13.51
C ASP A 26 5.95 -12.99 13.17
N GLN A 27 5.49 -13.21 11.93
CA GLN A 27 5.20 -14.55 11.41
C GLN A 27 6.45 -15.44 11.38
N ALA A 28 7.58 -14.91 10.90
CA ALA A 28 8.85 -15.64 10.86
C ALA A 28 9.31 -16.07 12.25
N ALA A 29 9.16 -15.20 13.26
CA ALA A 29 9.47 -15.53 14.65
C ALA A 29 8.57 -16.65 15.20
N GLY A 30 7.27 -16.62 14.87
CA GLY A 30 6.33 -17.69 15.21
C GLY A 30 6.72 -19.03 14.58
N ILE A 31 7.05 -19.02 13.29
CA ILE A 31 7.49 -20.20 12.54
C ILE A 31 8.82 -20.76 13.09
N GLY A 32 9.76 -19.88 13.45
CA GLY A 32 11.03 -20.28 14.08
C GLY A 32 10.83 -21.09 15.36
N LYS A 33 9.89 -20.67 16.22
CA LYS A 33 9.54 -21.42 17.45
C LYS A 33 8.93 -22.78 17.16
N GLU A 34 8.14 -22.92 16.09
CA GLU A 34 7.61 -24.23 15.68
C GLU A 34 8.73 -25.13 15.13
N PHE A 35 9.70 -24.57 14.41
CA PHE A 35 10.89 -25.33 14.00
C PHE A 35 11.72 -25.79 15.21
N GLU A 36 11.90 -24.97 16.24
CA GLU A 36 12.58 -25.38 17.48
C GLU A 36 11.91 -26.60 18.10
N LYS A 37 10.57 -26.60 18.24
CA LYS A 37 9.82 -27.77 18.75
C LYS A 37 10.00 -29.02 17.89
N LEU A 38 10.04 -28.86 16.55
CA LEU A 38 10.28 -29.97 15.65
C LEU A 38 11.69 -30.55 15.81
N ILE A 39 12.69 -29.69 15.97
CA ILE A 39 14.08 -30.11 16.22
C ILE A 39 14.19 -30.83 17.56
N GLU A 40 13.56 -30.31 18.61
CA GLU A 40 13.54 -30.93 19.94
C GLU A 40 12.86 -32.31 19.93
N GLY A 41 11.77 -32.47 19.18
CA GLY A 41 10.99 -33.71 19.13
C GLY A 41 11.49 -34.77 18.15
N TYR A 42 12.08 -34.36 17.03
CA TYR A 42 12.36 -35.24 15.89
C TYR A 42 13.78 -35.15 15.34
N GLY A 43 14.64 -34.31 15.93
CA GLY A 43 15.99 -34.05 15.44
C GLY A 43 16.02 -33.01 14.31
N VAL A 44 17.21 -32.50 14.03
CA VAL A 44 17.41 -31.42 13.06
C VAL A 44 17.09 -31.86 11.62
N GLU A 45 17.26 -33.14 11.33
CA GLU A 45 17.02 -33.75 10.03
C GLU A 45 15.57 -33.59 9.57
N ALA A 46 14.62 -33.48 10.51
CA ALA A 46 13.20 -33.27 10.22
C ALA A 46 12.92 -31.94 9.52
N VAL A 47 13.81 -30.95 9.66
CA VAL A 47 13.61 -29.58 9.16
C VAL A 47 14.68 -29.13 8.17
N THR A 48 15.79 -29.87 8.03
CA THR A 48 16.95 -29.50 7.18
C THR A 48 16.56 -29.07 5.76
N ASP A 49 15.67 -29.80 5.09
CA ASP A 49 15.25 -29.49 3.71
C ASP A 49 14.03 -28.57 3.63
N LEU A 50 13.27 -28.44 4.73
CA LEU A 50 12.06 -27.63 4.80
C LEU A 50 12.40 -26.17 5.14
N MET A 51 13.32 -25.97 6.09
CA MET A 51 13.70 -24.65 6.59
C MET A 51 14.17 -23.70 5.48
N PRO A 52 15.03 -24.10 4.52
CA PRO A 52 15.42 -23.22 3.41
C PRO A 52 14.25 -22.82 2.49
N LYS A 53 13.25 -23.70 2.31
CA LYS A 53 12.07 -23.41 1.48
C LYS A 53 11.15 -22.41 2.17
N VAL A 54 11.00 -22.54 3.48
CA VAL A 54 10.22 -21.61 4.30
C VAL A 54 10.91 -20.24 4.36
N ILE A 55 12.22 -20.19 4.58
CA ILE A 55 13.01 -18.95 4.54
C ILE A 55 12.80 -18.25 3.19
N LYS A 56 12.99 -18.96 2.07
CA LYS A 56 12.78 -18.39 0.73
C LYS A 56 11.38 -17.83 0.52
N SER A 57 10.36 -18.50 1.06
CA SER A 57 8.97 -18.05 0.94
C SER A 57 8.73 -16.78 1.76
N LEU A 58 9.34 -16.68 2.95
CA LEU A 58 9.29 -15.49 3.81
C LEU A 58 10.05 -14.30 3.18
N GLU A 59 11.22 -14.52 2.56
CA GLU A 59 11.97 -13.49 1.82
C GLU A 59 11.15 -12.94 0.64
N GLN A 60 10.45 -13.81 -0.08
CA GLN A 60 9.55 -13.40 -1.16
C GLN A 60 8.37 -12.59 -0.62
N LEU A 61 7.80 -13.00 0.51
CA LEU A 61 6.71 -12.29 1.17
C LEU A 61 7.14 -10.91 1.68
N GLU A 62 8.33 -10.80 2.28
CA GLU A 62 8.93 -9.53 2.70
C GLU A 62 9.10 -8.58 1.51
N THR A 63 9.60 -9.09 0.38
CA THR A 63 9.75 -8.31 -0.84
C THR A 63 8.40 -7.79 -1.35
N LEU A 64 7.36 -8.62 -1.28
CA LEU A 64 6.00 -8.23 -1.67
C LEU A 64 5.40 -7.21 -0.69
N ALA A 65 5.57 -7.39 0.61
CA ALA A 65 5.09 -6.48 1.65
C ALA A 65 5.76 -5.09 1.52
N ALA A 66 7.09 -5.04 1.37
CA ALA A 66 7.82 -3.80 1.16
C ALA A 66 7.37 -3.06 -0.13
N ARG A 67 7.12 -3.81 -1.21
CA ARG A 67 6.58 -3.23 -2.45
C ARG A 67 5.17 -2.69 -2.25
N TYR A 68 4.33 -3.45 -1.55
CA TYR A 68 2.95 -3.05 -1.26
C TYR A 68 2.90 -1.75 -0.45
N GLU A 69 3.71 -1.62 0.61
CA GLU A 69 3.82 -0.40 1.40
C GLU A 69 4.24 0.79 0.52
N LYS A 70 5.24 0.59 -0.34
CA LYS A 70 5.71 1.63 -1.26
C LYS A 70 4.61 2.07 -2.23
N GLU A 71 3.93 1.12 -2.87
CA GLU A 71 2.86 1.38 -3.83
C GLU A 71 1.66 2.08 -3.14
N THR A 72 1.34 1.68 -1.91
CA THR A 72 0.28 2.29 -1.10
C THR A 72 0.60 3.73 -0.71
N ASN A 73 1.86 3.99 -0.33
CA ASN A 73 2.34 5.34 -0.05
C ASN A 73 2.30 6.22 -1.31
N GLU A 74 2.75 5.70 -2.46
CA GLU A 74 2.70 6.42 -3.73
C GLU A 74 1.26 6.75 -4.15
N ILE A 75 0.31 5.82 -3.98
CA ILE A 75 -1.11 6.06 -4.22
C ILE A 75 -1.64 7.17 -3.30
N SER A 76 -1.23 7.15 -2.03
CA SER A 76 -1.65 8.16 -1.04
C SER A 76 -1.10 9.55 -1.39
N ASP A 77 0.17 9.63 -1.77
CA ASP A 77 0.83 10.88 -2.20
C ASP A 77 0.18 11.45 -3.46
N LEU A 78 -0.12 10.60 -4.45
CA LEU A 78 -0.79 11.02 -5.68
C LEU A 78 -2.21 11.55 -5.40
N LYS A 79 -2.97 10.88 -4.52
CA LYS A 79 -4.30 11.36 -4.11
C LYS A 79 -4.22 12.72 -3.43
N PHE A 80 -3.26 12.90 -2.52
CA PHE A 80 -3.01 14.18 -1.86
C PHE A 80 -2.63 15.28 -2.85
N LEU A 81 -1.78 14.96 -3.83
CA LEU A 81 -1.38 15.93 -4.86
C LEU A 81 -2.57 16.34 -5.75
N ILE A 82 -3.43 15.39 -6.12
CA ILE A 82 -4.66 15.68 -6.88
C ILE A 82 -5.54 16.65 -6.10
N GLU A 83 -5.82 16.35 -4.83
CA GLU A 83 -6.66 17.21 -3.97
C GLU A 83 -6.09 18.63 -3.89
N LYS A 84 -4.78 18.74 -3.66
CA LYS A 84 -4.09 20.03 -3.61
C LYS A 84 -4.22 20.81 -4.94
N LEU A 85 -4.02 20.15 -6.08
CA LEU A 85 -4.13 20.78 -7.39
C LEU A 85 -5.57 21.23 -7.70
N GLU A 86 -6.57 20.46 -7.26
CA GLU A 86 -7.99 20.82 -7.39
C GLU A 86 -8.33 22.08 -6.59
N VAL A 87 -7.81 22.19 -5.37
CA VAL A 87 -7.95 23.40 -4.53
C VAL A 87 -7.28 24.59 -5.20
N GLU A 88 -6.00 24.49 -5.59
CA GLU A 88 -5.27 25.58 -6.23
C GLU A 88 -5.93 26.05 -7.53
N LYS A 89 -6.49 25.11 -8.31
CA LYS A 89 -7.22 25.43 -9.54
C LYS A 89 -8.49 26.23 -9.23
N ASN A 90 -9.26 25.80 -8.22
CA ASN A 90 -10.48 26.48 -7.83
C ASN A 90 -10.17 27.89 -7.29
N GLU A 91 -9.16 28.04 -6.44
CA GLU A 91 -8.73 29.35 -5.92
C GLU A 91 -8.35 30.33 -7.05
N LYS A 92 -7.55 29.88 -8.02
CA LYS A 92 -7.20 30.69 -9.20
C LYS A 92 -8.42 31.08 -10.04
N GLN A 93 -9.40 30.19 -10.14
CA GLN A 93 -10.65 30.49 -10.86
C GLN A 93 -11.49 31.53 -10.11
N GLN A 94 -11.63 31.41 -8.79
CA GLN A 94 -12.33 32.39 -7.96
C GLN A 94 -11.64 33.76 -8.00
N GLU A 95 -10.31 33.78 -7.96
CA GLU A 95 -9.52 35.01 -8.06
C GLU A 95 -9.75 35.72 -9.40
N ARG A 96 -9.73 34.97 -10.53
CA ARG A 96 -10.04 35.51 -11.86
C ARG A 96 -11.44 36.14 -11.94
N LEU A 97 -12.46 35.42 -11.45
CA LEU A 97 -13.84 35.93 -11.44
C LEU A 97 -13.95 37.22 -10.63
N ARG A 98 -13.31 37.27 -9.46
CA ARG A 98 -13.28 38.47 -8.61
C ARG A 98 -12.59 39.65 -9.30
N TYR A 99 -11.49 39.41 -10.02
CA TYR A 99 -10.81 40.46 -10.79
C TYR A 99 -11.69 41.00 -11.93
N GLU A 100 -12.38 40.13 -12.65
CA GLU A 100 -13.31 40.53 -13.72
C GLU A 100 -14.48 41.36 -13.19
N GLU A 101 -15.07 40.94 -12.06
CA GLU A 101 -16.16 41.66 -11.41
C GLU A 101 -15.75 43.06 -10.96
N VAL A 102 -14.59 43.19 -10.30
CA VAL A 102 -14.03 44.49 -9.92
C VAL A 102 -13.77 45.35 -11.15
N ARG A 103 -13.23 44.78 -12.24
CA ARG A 103 -12.98 45.52 -13.48
C ARG A 103 -14.26 46.09 -14.10
N PHE A 104 -15.35 45.33 -14.06
CA PHE A 104 -16.63 45.77 -14.61
C PHE A 104 -17.24 46.92 -13.80
N GLN A 105 -17.09 46.93 -12.47
CA GLN A 105 -17.64 47.98 -11.60
C GLN A 105 -16.95 49.34 -11.73
N ILE A 106 -15.72 49.39 -12.24
CA ILE A 106 -14.91 50.62 -12.34
C ILE A 106 -14.89 51.17 -13.78
N SER A 107 -15.49 50.46 -14.75
CA SER A 107 -15.61 50.88 -16.16
C SER A 107 -16.94 51.58 -16.43
#